data_AF-A0A1B7W763-F1
#
_entry.id   AF-A0A1B7W763-F1
#
_cell.length_a   1.000
_cell.length_b   1.000
_cell.length_c   1.000
_cell.angle_alpha   90.00
_cell.angle_beta   90.00
_cell.angle_gamma   90.00
#
_symmetry.space_group_name_H-M   'P 1'
#
loop_
_entity.id
_entity.type
_entity.pdbx_description
1 polymer ?
#
loop_
_entity_poly.entity_id
_entity_poly.type
_entity_poly.pdbx_seq_one_letter_code
_entity_poly.pdbx_strand_id
1 'polypeptide(L)'
;MNNKSPVPRLDLAPKLRRPLSLWNPLDYLLLLYWVFYFPQALRWYVDTFGGGYIPAKEMNWSKGIKILRQNHIQFQLLFQGVVLTIITPILICLFLQKLGLSVNWLGVAGGVAYGVAVGVTEDVAVGVAGGVAGGVAGGVAGGVAGGVAVDVRYGVAVGVGVGVGVGVGYGVAVGVAFGVVLGVAGGVAGGVAGGVAGGVAFGVAVLRPENWLFSLFNLNYLMNGSFLLPRITILSLPNLDSRLKKWLLQDWENGIHNVNQLLAYTRQSIPVVKAVNKALEIKPEEEIIWSISQLAETTYDWKLIYFTSANFDVSERTYTRLDTSPRAAAAGFWYLHEKQPTKATEAFAVVRSLLYGEEMYILAATLAEFNEVKDLDSIANLPILTFPTSGLLRPTTWQTLDRFVKVIEDIKIINHSVSRVSRSSALNRASGELTTILNTANTLPKAEKELIIDIANNWQQKLLQIAGEVGKVVIDKPVNNPYVIGDPVMGNLFIGREDIMRQLEELWLRGIQLQSVV
;
A
#
# COMPACT_ATOMS: atom_id res chain seq x y z
N MET A 1 -23.22 -5.65 38.67
CA MET A 1 -22.56 -4.79 37.68
C MET A 1 -21.19 -5.37 37.35
N ASN A 2 -21.05 -6.08 36.23
CA ASN A 2 -19.76 -6.61 35.79
C ASN A 2 -18.89 -5.43 35.31
N ASN A 3 -17.95 -5.00 36.14
CA ASN A 3 -17.01 -3.94 35.85
C ASN A 3 -15.98 -4.45 34.81
N LYS A 4 -16.41 -4.62 33.55
CA LYS A 4 -15.50 -4.94 32.44
C LYS A 4 -14.66 -3.70 32.19
N SER A 5 -13.37 -3.77 32.52
CA SER A 5 -12.42 -2.71 32.18
C SER A 5 -12.53 -2.36 30.69
N PRO A 6 -12.54 -1.07 30.32
CA PRO A 6 -12.63 -0.65 28.93
C PRO A 6 -11.45 -1.20 28.11
N VAL A 7 -11.67 -1.43 26.82
CA VAL A 7 -10.58 -1.85 25.92
C VAL A 7 -9.55 -0.71 25.86
N PRO A 8 -8.27 -0.97 26.19
CA PRO A 8 -7.26 0.08 26.16
C PRO A 8 -6.97 0.47 24.71
N ARG A 9 -6.79 1.76 24.46
CA ARG A 9 -6.38 2.27 23.14
C ARG A 9 -4.86 2.34 23.08
N LEU A 10 -4.24 1.45 22.31
CA LEU A 10 -2.79 1.38 22.19
C LEU A 10 -2.25 2.57 21.40
N ASP A 11 -1.14 3.13 21.86
CA ASP A 11 -0.32 4.07 21.11
C ASP A 11 1.12 3.54 21.11
N LEU A 12 1.47 2.89 20.01
CA LEU A 12 2.78 2.29 19.78
C LEU A 12 3.66 3.15 18.88
N ALA A 13 3.17 4.31 18.45
CA ALA A 13 3.91 5.21 17.59
C ALA A 13 5.16 5.77 18.30
N PRO A 14 6.23 6.10 17.55
CA PRO A 14 7.38 6.80 18.11
C PRO A 14 6.98 8.16 18.68
N LYS A 15 7.47 8.48 19.88
CA LYS A 15 7.17 9.75 20.58
C LYS A 15 8.19 10.85 20.26
N LEU A 16 8.43 11.11 18.97
CA LEU A 16 9.35 12.16 18.54
C LEU A 16 8.57 13.40 18.07
N ARG A 17 8.92 14.59 18.58
CA ARG A 17 8.20 15.84 18.27
C ARG A 17 8.93 16.77 17.30
N ARG A 18 10.17 16.45 16.93
CA ARG A 18 11.03 17.24 16.06
C ARG A 18 11.76 16.35 15.06
N PRO A 19 12.18 16.87 13.88
CA PRO A 19 13.04 16.12 12.99
C PRO A 19 14.41 15.81 13.65
N LEU A 20 15.05 14.74 13.18
CA LEU A 20 16.41 14.36 13.57
C LEU A 20 17.38 15.44 13.13
N SER A 21 18.30 15.81 14.02
CA SER A 21 19.33 16.81 13.78
C SER A 21 20.66 16.16 13.45
N LEU A 22 21.36 16.68 12.45
CA LEU A 22 22.70 16.23 12.08
C LEU A 22 23.76 16.50 13.17
N TRP A 23 23.47 17.41 14.09
CA TRP A 23 24.44 17.90 15.08
C TRP A 23 24.20 17.34 16.48
N ASN A 24 23.10 16.60 16.69
CA ASN A 24 22.81 16.01 18.00
C ASN A 24 23.23 14.53 18.02
N PRO A 25 24.24 14.12 18.81
CA PRO A 25 24.70 12.74 18.88
C PRO A 25 23.61 11.77 19.38
N LEU A 26 22.65 12.25 20.20
CA LEU A 26 21.54 11.43 20.67
C LEU A 26 20.60 11.01 19.53
N ASP A 27 20.49 11.83 18.48
CA ASP A 27 19.64 11.51 17.33
C ASP A 27 20.26 10.36 16.50
N TYR A 28 21.59 10.24 16.47
CA TYR A 28 22.28 9.10 15.86
C TYR A 28 22.09 7.81 16.67
N LEU A 29 22.12 7.90 18.00
CA LEU A 29 21.81 6.75 18.87
C LEU A 29 20.34 6.31 18.73
N LEU A 30 19.42 7.28 18.62
CA LEU A 30 18.01 7.01 18.37
C LEU A 30 17.80 6.34 17.01
N LEU A 31 18.50 6.83 15.98
CA LEU A 31 18.45 6.25 14.64
C LEU A 31 19.01 4.82 14.63
N LEU A 32 20.13 4.58 15.32
CA LEU A 32 20.69 3.24 15.54
C LEU A 32 19.66 2.33 16.24
N TYR A 33 19.02 2.83 17.30
CA TYR A 33 17.94 2.11 17.99
C TYR A 33 16.76 1.81 17.05
N TRP A 34 16.33 2.73 16.20
CA TRP A 34 15.29 2.45 15.21
C TRP A 34 15.73 1.36 14.24
N VAL A 35 16.92 1.45 13.68
CA VAL A 35 17.43 0.44 12.73
C VAL A 35 17.44 -0.96 13.34
N PHE A 36 17.91 -1.11 14.58
CA PHE A 36 18.09 -2.43 15.21
C PHE A 36 16.93 -2.93 16.06
N TYR A 37 16.17 -2.01 16.67
CA TYR A 37 15.17 -2.30 17.71
C TYR A 37 13.75 -1.78 17.40
N PHE A 38 13.59 -0.87 16.43
CA PHE A 38 12.27 -0.37 16.01
C PHE A 38 12.25 0.12 14.54
N PRO A 39 12.45 -0.76 13.55
CA PRO A 39 12.64 -0.35 12.16
C PRO A 39 11.41 0.34 11.58
N GLN A 40 10.21 0.00 12.07
CA GLN A 40 8.96 0.62 11.65
C GLN A 40 8.89 2.12 11.99
N ALA A 41 9.69 2.60 12.96
CA ALA A 41 9.77 4.02 13.29
C ALA A 41 10.35 4.87 12.15
N LEU A 42 11.19 4.29 11.30
CA LEU A 42 11.74 4.99 10.13
C LEU A 42 10.64 5.37 9.14
N ARG A 43 9.72 4.43 8.85
CA ARG A 43 8.57 4.71 7.98
C ARG A 43 7.70 5.81 8.57
N TRP A 44 7.37 5.70 9.86
CA TRP A 44 6.62 6.74 10.55
C TRP A 44 7.32 8.11 10.51
N TYR A 45 8.64 8.16 10.65
CA TYR A 45 9.42 9.40 10.57
C TYR A 45 9.35 10.05 9.19
N VAL A 46 9.50 9.24 8.14
CA VAL A 46 9.38 9.70 6.74
C VAL A 46 7.96 10.17 6.43
N ASP A 47 6.94 9.47 6.93
CA ASP A 47 5.54 9.87 6.76
C ASP A 47 5.21 11.18 7.50
N THR A 48 5.74 11.35 8.72
CA THR A 48 5.42 12.50 9.59
C THR A 48 6.20 13.76 9.20
N PHE A 49 7.49 13.62 8.88
CA PHE A 49 8.38 14.75 8.64
C PHE A 49 8.87 14.82 7.18
N GLY A 50 8.95 13.69 6.48
CA GLY A 50 9.56 13.58 5.15
C GLY A 50 8.60 13.78 3.97
N GLY A 51 7.36 14.21 4.19
CA GLY A 51 6.37 14.45 3.12
C GLY A 51 5.69 13.19 2.57
N GLY A 52 5.78 12.05 3.27
CA GLY A 52 5.12 10.79 2.89
C GLY A 52 6.03 9.75 2.24
N TYR A 53 5.74 8.47 2.47
CA TYR A 53 6.37 7.33 1.82
C TYR A 53 5.81 7.09 0.40
N ILE A 54 6.70 6.88 -0.58
CA ILE A 54 6.31 6.57 -1.96
C ILE A 54 6.39 5.05 -2.17
N PRO A 55 5.34 4.39 -2.70
CA PRO A 55 5.34 2.96 -2.93
C PRO A 55 6.52 2.53 -3.81
N ALA A 56 7.23 1.47 -3.42
CA ALA A 56 8.36 0.93 -4.18
C ALA A 56 8.03 0.61 -5.65
N LYS A 57 6.76 0.28 -5.96
CA LYS A 57 6.27 0.04 -7.32
C LYS A 57 6.34 1.26 -8.25
N GLU A 58 6.38 2.48 -7.71
CA GLU A 58 6.45 3.73 -8.47
C GLU A 58 7.83 4.42 -8.43
N MET A 59 8.80 3.80 -7.73
CA MET A 59 10.11 4.37 -7.48
C MET A 59 11.03 4.14 -8.68
N ASN A 60 11.37 5.20 -9.39
CA ASN A 60 12.45 5.20 -10.40
C ASN A 60 13.64 5.99 -9.85
N TRP A 61 14.88 5.56 -10.12
CA TRP A 61 16.12 6.20 -9.68
C TRP A 61 16.14 7.72 -9.92
N SER A 62 15.68 8.15 -11.10
CA SER A 62 15.59 9.57 -11.45
C SER A 62 14.57 10.34 -10.60
N LYS A 63 13.46 9.71 -10.24
CA LYS A 63 12.40 10.26 -9.38
C LYS A 63 12.91 10.32 -7.94
N GLY A 64 13.56 9.26 -7.46
CA GLY A 64 14.17 9.19 -6.12
C GLY A 64 15.20 10.30 -5.87
N ILE A 65 16.09 10.56 -6.83
CA ILE A 65 17.06 11.69 -6.72
C ILE A 65 16.35 13.04 -6.66
N LYS A 66 15.30 13.24 -7.48
CA LYS A 66 14.53 14.51 -7.47
C LYS A 66 13.86 14.74 -6.11
N ILE A 67 13.28 13.70 -5.52
CA ILE A 67 12.61 13.75 -4.22
C ILE A 67 13.61 14.02 -3.10
N LEU A 68 14.74 13.31 -3.08
CA LEU A 68 15.81 13.54 -2.10
C LEU A 68 16.36 14.97 -2.16
N ARG A 69 16.43 15.56 -3.37
CA ARG A 69 16.84 16.96 -3.55
C ARG A 69 15.78 17.96 -3.05
N GLN A 70 14.51 17.61 -3.16
CA GLN A 70 13.40 18.48 -2.75
C GLN A 70 13.12 18.41 -1.24
N ASN A 71 13.28 17.25 -0.62
CA ASN A 71 12.98 17.02 0.79
C ASN A 71 14.25 16.97 1.64
N HIS A 72 14.60 18.10 2.28
CA HIS A 72 15.81 18.20 3.12
C HIS A 72 15.84 17.17 4.25
N ILE A 73 14.67 16.74 4.76
CA ILE A 73 14.54 15.82 5.89
C ILE A 73 14.92 14.39 5.48
N GLN A 74 14.52 13.96 4.28
CA GLN A 74 14.91 12.65 3.76
C GLN A 74 16.40 12.61 3.43
N PHE A 75 16.95 13.71 2.91
CA PHE A 75 18.39 13.83 2.69
C PHE A 75 19.19 13.77 4.00
N GLN A 76 18.74 14.47 5.05
CA GLN A 76 19.37 14.41 6.38
C GLN A 76 19.35 12.99 6.95
N LEU A 77 18.21 12.30 6.87
CA LEU A 77 18.09 10.91 7.32
C LEU A 77 19.07 9.98 6.56
N LEU A 78 19.15 10.14 5.24
CA LEU A 78 20.08 9.38 4.40
C LEU A 78 21.53 9.63 4.80
N PHE A 79 21.91 10.90 4.99
CA PHE A 79 23.26 11.27 5.43
C PHE A 79 23.60 10.66 6.80
N GLN A 80 22.68 10.75 7.77
CA GLN A 80 22.87 10.13 9.09
C GLN A 80 23.03 8.60 8.99
N GLY A 81 22.25 7.95 8.12
CA GLY A 81 22.37 6.52 7.85
C GLY A 81 23.73 6.12 7.28
N VAL A 82 24.25 6.87 6.30
CA VAL A 82 25.60 6.64 5.73
C VAL A 82 26.69 6.84 6.79
N VAL A 83 26.61 7.91 7.56
CA VAL A 83 27.54 8.20 8.67
C VAL A 83 27.55 7.05 9.68
N LEU A 84 26.38 6.57 10.11
CA LEU A 84 26.27 5.42 11.01
C LEU A 84 26.85 4.15 10.41
N THR A 85 26.65 3.93 9.11
CA THR A 85 27.14 2.73 8.41
C THR A 85 28.67 2.67 8.40
N ILE A 86 29.34 3.81 8.27
CA ILE A 86 30.80 3.88 8.26
C ILE A 86 31.37 3.89 9.68
N ILE A 87 30.79 4.68 10.59
CA ILE A 87 31.35 4.91 11.93
C ILE A 87 31.09 3.73 12.88
N THR A 88 29.90 3.12 12.84
CA THR A 88 29.52 2.05 13.79
C THR A 88 30.48 0.86 13.76
N PRO A 89 30.83 0.29 12.59
CA PRO A 89 31.78 -0.82 12.50
C PRO A 89 33.17 -0.46 13.04
N ILE A 90 33.65 0.77 12.77
CA ILE A 90 34.95 1.26 13.27
C ILE A 90 34.94 1.33 14.80
N LEU A 91 33.90 1.92 15.39
CA LEU A 91 33.77 2.03 16.85
C LEU A 91 33.69 0.66 17.53
N ILE A 92 32.93 -0.28 16.97
CA ILE A 92 32.84 -1.65 17.49
C ILE A 92 34.22 -2.32 17.42
N CYS A 93 34.93 -2.19 16.30
CA CYS A 93 36.26 -2.78 16.12
C CYS A 93 37.29 -2.22 17.11
N LEU A 94 37.30 -0.90 17.33
CA LEU A 94 38.16 -0.27 18.34
C LEU A 94 37.84 -0.76 19.75
N PHE A 95 36.55 -0.97 20.06
CA PHE A 95 36.13 -1.51 21.35
C PHE A 95 36.59 -2.96 21.54
N LEU A 96 36.44 -3.81 20.52
CA LEU A 96 36.91 -5.20 20.54
C LEU A 96 38.44 -5.29 20.72
N GLN A 97 39.21 -4.38 20.10
CA GLN A 97 40.66 -4.28 20.33
C GLN A 97 41.00 -3.93 21.79
N LYS A 98 40.23 -3.04 22.43
CA LYS A 98 40.40 -2.75 23.86
C LYS A 98 40.10 -3.95 24.77
N LEU A 99 39.25 -4.87 24.31
CA LEU A 99 38.98 -6.14 24.99
C LEU A 99 40.05 -7.22 24.69
N GLY A 100 41.09 -6.90 23.91
CA GLY A 100 42.18 -7.82 23.58
C GLY A 100 41.93 -8.70 22.35
N LEU A 101 40.88 -8.44 21.57
CA LEU A 101 40.57 -9.19 20.35
C LEU A 101 41.30 -8.59 19.14
N SER A 102 41.95 -9.45 18.35
CA SER A 102 42.58 -9.05 17.08
C SER A 102 41.53 -8.70 16.03
N VAL A 103 41.66 -7.55 15.37
CA VAL A 103 40.73 -7.11 14.32
C VAL A 103 41.45 -6.97 12.99
N ASN A 104 40.88 -7.58 11.94
CA ASN A 104 41.32 -7.42 10.57
C ASN A 104 40.65 -6.21 9.90
N TRP A 105 41.35 -5.09 9.81
CA TRP A 105 40.85 -3.85 9.20
C TRP A 105 40.54 -3.95 7.71
N LEU A 106 41.23 -4.81 6.96
CA LEU A 106 40.92 -5.04 5.53
C LEU A 106 39.57 -5.75 5.37
N GLY A 107 39.28 -6.71 6.24
CA GLY A 107 37.97 -7.37 6.30
C GLY A 107 36.84 -6.40 6.68
N VAL A 108 37.11 -5.50 7.63
CA VAL A 108 36.16 -4.44 8.03
C VAL A 108 35.90 -3.47 6.87
N ALA A 109 36.95 -2.99 6.20
CA ALA A 109 36.81 -2.11 5.05
C ALA A 109 36.05 -2.75 3.88
N GLY A 110 36.35 -4.01 3.57
CA GLY A 110 35.62 -4.78 2.56
C GLY A 110 34.15 -5.01 2.92
N GLY A 111 33.86 -5.33 4.19
CA GLY A 111 32.50 -5.49 4.70
C GLY A 111 31.68 -4.20 4.66
N VAL A 112 32.28 -3.06 5.01
CA VAL A 112 31.64 -1.74 4.90
C VAL A 112 31.38 -1.37 3.44
N ALA A 113 32.38 -1.56 2.56
CA ALA A 113 32.22 -1.26 1.13
C ALA A 113 31.12 -2.13 0.48
N TYR A 114 31.09 -3.43 0.80
CA TYR A 114 30.05 -4.34 0.33
C TYR A 114 28.67 -3.97 0.90
N GLY A 115 28.58 -3.69 2.21
CA GLY A 115 27.33 -3.29 2.86
C GLY A 115 26.77 -1.98 2.31
N VAL A 116 27.63 -1.00 1.99
CA VAL A 116 27.22 0.25 1.33
C VAL A 116 26.79 -0.02 -0.12
N ALA A 117 27.52 -0.84 -0.88
CA ALA A 117 27.16 -1.16 -2.27
C ALA A 117 25.81 -1.88 -2.38
N VAL A 118 25.58 -2.92 -1.57
CA VAL A 118 24.32 -3.66 -1.53
C VAL A 118 23.19 -2.80 -0.97
N GLY A 119 23.47 -2.02 0.08
CA GLY A 119 22.48 -1.14 0.69
C GLY A 119 22.04 0.05 -0.16
N VAL A 120 22.82 0.41 -1.19
CA VAL A 120 22.45 1.43 -2.18
C VAL A 120 21.61 0.83 -3.32
N THR A 121 21.71 -0.47 -3.60
CA THR A 121 20.94 -1.14 -4.66
C THR A 121 19.55 -1.64 -4.22
N GLU A 122 19.37 -1.96 -2.94
CA GLU A 122 18.07 -2.32 -2.36
C GLU A 122 17.64 -1.24 -1.36
N ASP A 123 16.80 -0.29 -1.82
CA ASP A 123 16.05 0.73 -1.06
C ASP A 123 16.71 1.24 0.24
N VAL A 124 17.18 2.49 0.25
CA VAL A 124 18.09 3.07 1.28
C VAL A 124 17.69 2.79 2.75
N ALA A 125 16.40 2.70 3.06
CA ALA A 125 15.93 2.39 4.42
C ALA A 125 16.15 0.92 4.84
N VAL A 126 16.02 -0.03 3.90
CA VAL A 126 16.26 -1.46 4.11
C VAL A 126 17.75 -1.77 3.92
N GLY A 127 18.39 -1.10 2.97
CA GLY A 127 19.81 -1.23 2.69
C GLY A 127 20.75 -0.74 3.79
N VAL A 128 20.39 0.32 4.53
CA VAL A 128 21.16 0.75 5.71
C VAL A 128 20.95 -0.24 6.88
N ALA A 129 19.74 -0.78 7.05
CA ALA A 129 19.51 -1.78 8.11
C ALA A 129 20.18 -3.13 7.83
N GLY A 130 20.09 -3.61 6.58
CA GLY A 130 20.73 -4.85 6.12
C GLY A 130 22.24 -4.72 5.95
N GLY A 131 22.72 -3.57 5.45
CA GLY A 131 24.15 -3.27 5.28
C GLY A 131 24.88 -3.07 6.60
N VAL A 132 24.26 -2.44 7.60
CA VAL A 132 24.85 -2.31 8.94
C VAL A 132 24.73 -3.62 9.71
N ALA A 133 23.59 -4.31 9.72
CA ALA A 133 23.46 -5.58 10.43
C ALA A 133 24.28 -6.71 9.77
N GLY A 134 24.25 -6.83 8.45
CA GLY A 134 24.99 -7.83 7.67
C GLY A 134 26.47 -7.49 7.52
N GLY A 135 26.83 -6.21 7.38
CA GLY A 135 28.22 -5.75 7.33
C GLY A 135 28.93 -5.82 8.68
N VAL A 136 28.23 -5.55 9.80
CA VAL A 136 28.79 -5.74 11.14
C VAL A 136 28.83 -7.23 11.51
N ALA A 137 27.78 -8.01 11.27
CA ALA A 137 27.78 -9.44 11.58
C ALA A 137 28.76 -10.22 10.69
N GLY A 138 28.78 -9.97 9.38
CA GLY A 138 29.67 -10.62 8.42
C GLY A 138 31.12 -10.13 8.49
N GLY A 139 31.34 -8.83 8.69
CA GLY A 139 32.67 -8.24 8.81
C GLY A 139 33.38 -8.58 10.12
N VAL A 140 32.64 -8.63 11.24
CA VAL A 140 33.21 -9.02 12.54
C VAL A 140 33.38 -10.54 12.65
N ALA A 141 32.40 -11.35 12.22
CA ALA A 141 32.53 -12.81 12.28
C ALA A 141 33.56 -13.35 11.26
N GLY A 142 33.57 -12.82 10.03
CA GLY A 142 34.54 -13.20 9.00
C GLY A 142 35.95 -12.68 9.28
N GLY A 143 36.08 -11.46 9.84
CA GLY A 143 37.36 -10.86 10.19
C GLY A 143 38.07 -11.54 11.38
N VAL A 144 37.30 -12.01 12.38
CA VAL A 144 37.85 -12.70 13.56
C VAL A 144 38.16 -14.17 13.24
N ALA A 145 37.31 -14.88 12.49
CA ALA A 145 37.56 -16.28 12.13
C ALA A 145 38.64 -16.44 11.04
N GLY A 146 38.72 -15.51 10.07
CA GLY A 146 39.72 -15.54 9.01
C GLY A 146 41.13 -15.14 9.46
N GLY A 147 41.25 -14.21 10.41
CA GLY A 147 42.55 -13.76 10.94
C GLY A 147 43.29 -14.86 11.70
N VAL A 148 42.59 -15.61 12.54
CA VAL A 148 43.20 -16.68 13.37
C VAL A 148 43.66 -17.88 12.52
N ALA A 149 42.98 -18.17 11.40
CA ALA A 149 43.34 -19.30 10.53
C ALA A 149 44.58 -19.02 9.65
N VAL A 150 44.86 -17.76 9.33
CA VAL A 150 45.97 -17.37 8.44
C VAL A 150 47.28 -17.19 9.22
N ASP A 151 47.24 -16.65 10.44
CA ASP A 151 48.44 -16.45 11.27
C ASP A 151 49.06 -17.77 11.75
N VAL A 152 48.25 -18.81 12.00
CA VAL A 152 48.76 -20.14 12.40
C VAL A 152 49.38 -20.90 11.22
N ARG A 153 49.04 -20.55 9.96
CA ARG A 153 49.48 -21.30 8.77
C ARG A 153 50.80 -20.80 8.17
N TYR A 154 51.13 -19.52 8.30
CA TYR A 154 52.38 -18.96 7.74
C TYR A 154 53.57 -19.01 8.72
N GLY A 155 53.34 -19.14 10.04
CA GLY A 155 54.41 -19.14 11.05
C GLY A 155 55.20 -20.44 11.20
N VAL A 156 54.79 -21.57 10.62
CA VAL A 156 55.42 -22.89 10.86
C VAL A 156 55.85 -23.63 9.59
N ALA A 157 55.50 -23.14 8.39
CA ALA A 157 55.85 -23.81 7.12
C ALA A 157 57.13 -23.29 6.44
N VAL A 158 57.91 -22.44 7.11
CA VAL A 158 59.26 -22.03 6.67
C VAL A 158 60.28 -22.71 7.59
N GLY A 159 60.39 -24.03 7.45
CA GLY A 159 61.31 -24.82 8.26
C GLY A 159 61.63 -26.15 7.61
N VAL A 160 62.75 -26.17 6.87
CA VAL A 160 63.48 -27.35 6.34
C VAL A 160 62.78 -28.06 5.17
N GLY A 161 63.38 -28.33 4.01
CA GLY A 161 64.72 -28.14 3.47
C GLY A 161 64.68 -28.70 2.04
N VAL A 162 65.37 -28.04 1.11
CA VAL A 162 65.45 -28.42 -0.31
C VAL A 162 66.13 -29.79 -0.47
N GLY A 163 65.58 -30.68 -1.30
CA GLY A 163 66.24 -31.92 -1.70
C GLY A 163 65.45 -32.71 -2.75
N VAL A 164 65.92 -32.68 -3.99
CA VAL A 164 65.33 -33.33 -5.17
C VAL A 164 65.52 -34.86 -5.13
N GLY A 165 64.48 -35.62 -5.48
CA GLY A 165 64.54 -37.09 -5.62
C GLY A 165 63.20 -37.71 -6.06
N VAL A 166 62.97 -37.65 -7.37
CA VAL A 166 61.90 -38.23 -8.20
C VAL A 166 61.22 -39.50 -7.65
N GLY A 167 59.90 -39.62 -7.83
CA GLY A 167 59.31 -40.95 -7.95
C GLY A 167 57.81 -41.06 -7.77
N VAL A 168 57.37 -41.81 -6.76
CA VAL A 168 56.03 -42.41 -6.76
C VAL A 168 55.35 -42.36 -5.38
N GLY A 169 56.04 -41.92 -4.32
CA GLY A 169 55.42 -41.71 -3.01
C GLY A 169 54.62 -40.41 -2.88
N TYR A 170 54.89 -39.41 -3.71
CA TYR A 170 54.36 -38.05 -3.56
C TYR A 170 52.94 -37.86 -4.12
N GLY A 171 52.53 -38.62 -5.15
CA GLY A 171 51.24 -38.42 -5.79
C GLY A 171 50.05 -38.78 -4.88
N VAL A 172 50.17 -39.87 -4.14
CA VAL A 172 49.08 -40.37 -3.28
C VAL A 172 49.09 -39.67 -1.91
N ALA A 173 50.27 -39.42 -1.33
CA ALA A 173 50.36 -38.72 -0.04
C ALA A 173 49.96 -37.23 -0.17
N VAL A 174 50.40 -36.51 -1.21
CA VAL A 174 50.02 -35.11 -1.42
C VAL A 174 48.60 -35.00 -1.95
N GLY A 175 48.14 -35.89 -2.84
CA GLY A 175 46.77 -35.86 -3.37
C GLY A 175 45.70 -36.14 -2.31
N VAL A 176 45.94 -37.12 -1.43
CA VAL A 176 45.00 -37.45 -0.34
C VAL A 176 45.14 -36.47 0.81
N ALA A 177 46.34 -36.03 1.18
CA ALA A 177 46.50 -35.01 2.22
C ALA A 177 45.96 -33.65 1.79
N PHE A 178 46.26 -33.14 0.59
CA PHE A 178 45.69 -31.86 0.11
C PHE A 178 44.20 -32.00 -0.24
N GLY A 179 43.76 -33.10 -0.85
CA GLY A 179 42.35 -33.30 -1.23
C GLY A 179 41.43 -33.47 -0.03
N VAL A 180 41.85 -34.23 0.99
CA VAL A 180 41.07 -34.40 2.22
C VAL A 180 41.24 -33.19 3.13
N VAL A 181 42.43 -32.61 3.30
CA VAL A 181 42.59 -31.43 4.16
C VAL A 181 41.96 -30.19 3.54
N LEU A 182 42.12 -29.88 2.25
CA LEU A 182 41.45 -28.72 1.64
C LEU A 182 39.97 -28.98 1.32
N GLY A 183 39.58 -30.20 0.95
CA GLY A 183 38.19 -30.56 0.65
C GLY A 183 37.32 -30.70 1.90
N VAL A 184 37.82 -31.36 2.94
CA VAL A 184 37.12 -31.50 4.22
C VAL A 184 37.31 -30.25 5.07
N ALA A 185 38.50 -29.65 5.18
CA ALA A 185 38.61 -28.39 5.94
C ALA A 185 37.95 -27.22 5.19
N GLY A 186 37.99 -27.14 3.87
CA GLY A 186 37.27 -26.10 3.10
C GLY A 186 35.76 -26.31 3.09
N GLY A 187 35.29 -27.55 2.90
CA GLY A 187 33.86 -27.88 2.89
C GLY A 187 33.22 -27.89 4.29
N VAL A 188 33.93 -28.39 5.30
CA VAL A 188 33.47 -28.39 6.69
C VAL A 188 33.72 -27.03 7.35
N ALA A 189 34.87 -26.38 7.20
CA ALA A 189 35.02 -25.02 7.77
C ALA A 189 34.17 -24.01 7.01
N GLY A 190 34.04 -24.07 5.69
CA GLY A 190 33.15 -23.18 4.92
C GLY A 190 31.67 -23.48 5.16
N GLY A 191 31.26 -24.75 5.17
CA GLY A 191 29.88 -25.19 5.39
C GLY A 191 29.42 -25.07 6.84
N VAL A 192 30.29 -25.36 7.81
CA VAL A 192 30.00 -25.20 9.25
C VAL A 192 30.17 -23.76 9.68
N ALA A 193 31.22 -23.03 9.27
CA ALA A 193 31.31 -21.60 9.61
C ALA A 193 30.21 -20.80 8.90
N GLY A 194 29.91 -21.07 7.63
CA GLY A 194 28.79 -20.43 6.92
C GLY A 194 27.42 -20.84 7.47
N GLY A 195 27.21 -22.13 7.75
CA GLY A 195 25.96 -22.65 8.29
C GLY A 195 25.70 -22.28 9.75
N VAL A 196 26.74 -22.27 10.59
CA VAL A 196 26.65 -21.84 12.00
C VAL A 196 26.64 -20.32 12.09
N ALA A 197 27.48 -19.58 11.37
CA ALA A 197 27.39 -18.12 11.39
C ALA A 197 26.08 -17.62 10.78
N GLY A 198 25.63 -18.21 9.67
CA GLY A 198 24.33 -17.91 9.06
C GLY A 198 23.16 -18.32 9.94
N GLY A 199 23.18 -19.53 10.52
CA GLY A 199 22.14 -20.03 11.41
C GLY A 199 22.07 -19.30 12.75
N VAL A 200 23.20 -18.95 13.36
CA VAL A 200 23.28 -18.15 14.59
C VAL A 200 22.94 -16.70 14.30
N ALA A 201 23.42 -16.11 13.20
CA ALA A 201 23.05 -14.75 12.82
C ALA A 201 21.56 -14.67 12.52
N PHE A 202 20.96 -15.62 11.81
CA PHE A 202 19.52 -15.65 11.57
C PHE A 202 18.74 -15.90 12.87
N GLY A 203 19.14 -16.88 13.68
CA GLY A 203 18.48 -17.19 14.95
C GLY A 203 18.52 -16.03 15.93
N VAL A 204 19.69 -15.43 16.16
CA VAL A 204 19.86 -14.32 17.10
C VAL A 204 19.38 -13.00 16.51
N ALA A 205 19.61 -12.71 15.22
CA ALA A 205 19.27 -11.40 14.65
C ALA A 205 17.82 -11.28 14.18
N VAL A 206 17.22 -12.37 13.69
CA VAL A 206 15.86 -12.36 13.13
C VAL A 206 14.83 -12.85 14.14
N LEU A 207 15.07 -14.00 14.80
CA LEU A 207 14.12 -14.51 15.80
C LEU A 207 14.18 -13.72 17.11
N ARG A 208 15.35 -13.16 17.46
CA ARG A 208 15.60 -12.37 18.68
C ARG A 208 15.03 -13.08 19.93
N PRO A 209 15.40 -14.36 20.17
CA PRO A 209 14.83 -15.18 21.24
C PRO A 209 15.00 -14.51 22.62
N GLU A 210 16.04 -13.71 22.81
CA GLU A 210 16.25 -12.88 24.00
C GLU A 210 15.13 -11.85 24.21
N ASN A 211 14.73 -11.12 23.17
CA ASN A 211 13.64 -10.15 23.23
C ASN A 211 12.29 -10.84 23.43
N TRP A 212 12.10 -12.00 22.77
CA TRP A 212 10.91 -12.82 22.97
C TRP A 212 10.84 -13.37 24.40
N LEU A 213 11.96 -13.84 24.97
CA LEU A 213 12.04 -14.32 26.35
C LEU A 213 11.75 -13.20 27.36
N PHE A 214 12.32 -12.00 27.17
CA PHE A 214 12.00 -10.84 28.03
C PHE A 214 10.52 -10.45 27.97
N SER A 215 9.86 -10.68 26.83
CA SER A 215 8.43 -10.43 26.72
C SER A 215 7.58 -11.40 27.54
N LEU A 216 8.07 -12.63 27.78
CA LEU A 216 7.38 -13.62 28.62
C LEU A 216 7.29 -13.16 30.07
N PHE A 217 8.36 -12.56 30.60
CA PHE A 217 8.40 -12.04 31.97
C PHE A 217 7.57 -10.76 32.15
N ASN A 218 7.30 -10.02 31.07
CA ASN A 218 6.56 -8.74 31.09
C ASN A 218 5.07 -8.85 30.69
N LEU A 219 4.55 -10.05 30.40
CA LEU A 219 3.14 -10.26 30.01
C LEU A 219 2.14 -9.72 31.04
N ASN A 220 2.48 -9.72 32.33
CA ASN A 220 1.65 -9.13 33.38
C ASN A 220 1.64 -7.58 33.35
N TYR A 221 2.72 -6.94 32.89
CA TYR A 221 2.85 -5.48 32.78
C TYR A 221 2.15 -4.88 31.54
N LEU A 222 1.82 -5.73 30.57
CA LEU A 222 1.01 -5.42 29.39
C LEU A 222 -0.43 -4.97 29.80
N MET A 223 -0.80 -5.12 31.08
CA MET A 223 -2.06 -4.57 31.63
C MET A 223 -2.08 -3.03 31.65
N ASN A 224 -0.94 -2.34 31.83
CA ASN A 224 -0.92 -0.91 32.17
C ASN A 224 0.01 0.00 31.33
N GLY A 225 0.73 -0.48 30.30
CA GLY A 225 1.58 0.41 29.49
C GLY A 225 2.23 -0.17 28.25
N SER A 226 2.52 0.70 27.28
CA SER A 226 3.03 0.41 25.91
C SER A 226 4.55 0.15 25.81
N PHE A 227 5.25 0.03 26.93
CA PHE A 227 6.71 0.21 26.94
C PHE A 227 7.56 -1.02 26.59
N LEU A 228 6.98 -2.24 26.53
CA LEU A 228 7.77 -3.49 26.44
C LEU A 228 7.24 -4.53 25.45
N LEU A 229 6.50 -4.12 24.42
CA LEU A 229 6.16 -5.02 23.32
C LEU A 229 7.39 -5.17 22.40
N PRO A 230 7.91 -6.40 22.16
CA PRO A 230 8.99 -6.58 21.22
C PRO A 230 8.49 -6.26 19.80
N ARG A 231 9.17 -5.32 19.14
CA ARG A 231 8.73 -4.73 17.86
C ARG A 231 9.28 -5.46 16.64
N ILE A 232 10.23 -6.36 16.84
CA ILE A 232 10.99 -7.03 15.77
C ILE A 232 10.87 -8.54 15.80
N THR A 233 10.54 -9.14 16.94
CA THR A 233 10.41 -10.60 17.03
C THR A 233 9.27 -11.06 16.13
N ILE A 234 9.56 -12.00 15.23
CA ILE A 234 8.54 -12.70 14.42
C ILE A 234 7.85 -13.78 15.26
N LEU A 235 8.55 -14.29 16.29
CA LEU A 235 8.00 -15.25 17.24
C LEU A 235 6.71 -14.72 17.85
N SER A 236 5.65 -15.49 17.73
CA SER A 236 4.33 -15.10 18.23
C SER A 236 4.37 -14.92 19.74
N LEU A 237 3.87 -13.79 20.21
CA LEU A 237 3.70 -13.54 21.64
C LEU A 237 2.57 -14.42 22.18
N PRO A 238 2.80 -15.18 23.26
CA PRO A 238 1.75 -16.03 23.82
C PRO A 238 0.61 -15.17 24.34
N ASN A 239 -0.61 -15.70 24.25
CA ASN A 239 -1.87 -15.05 24.65
C ASN A 239 -2.22 -13.74 23.92
N LEU A 240 -1.37 -13.24 23.01
CA LEU A 240 -1.68 -12.04 22.23
C LEU A 240 -2.91 -12.25 21.34
N ASP A 241 -3.01 -13.40 20.67
CA ASP A 241 -4.16 -13.73 19.82
C ASP A 241 -5.46 -13.77 20.63
N SER A 242 -5.43 -14.42 21.80
CA SER A 242 -6.58 -14.57 22.68
C SER A 242 -7.02 -13.24 23.29
N ARG A 243 -6.06 -12.37 23.62
CA ARG A 243 -6.33 -11.02 24.14
C ARG A 243 -6.90 -10.09 23.08
N LEU A 244 -6.30 -10.07 21.89
CA LEU A 244 -6.81 -9.30 20.74
C LEU A 244 -8.22 -9.76 20.37
N LYS A 245 -8.47 -11.07 20.35
CA LYS A 245 -9.82 -11.61 20.14
C LYS A 245 -10.80 -11.07 21.18
N LYS A 246 -10.43 -11.07 22.46
CA LYS A 246 -11.29 -10.53 23.53
C LYS A 246 -11.58 -9.03 23.35
N TRP A 247 -10.58 -8.25 22.93
CA TRP A 247 -10.77 -6.83 22.63
C TRP A 247 -11.69 -6.60 21.45
N LEU A 248 -11.46 -7.30 20.33
CA LEU A 248 -12.31 -7.23 19.14
C LEU A 248 -13.77 -7.60 19.43
N LEU A 249 -14.00 -8.62 20.27
CA LEU A 249 -15.35 -9.02 20.68
C LEU A 249 -16.00 -8.06 21.70
N GLN A 250 -15.20 -7.29 22.45
CA GLN A 250 -15.71 -6.36 23.45
C GLN A 250 -16.00 -4.98 22.86
N ASP A 251 -15.11 -4.47 22.00
CA ASP A 251 -15.19 -3.18 21.35
C ASP A 251 -14.46 -3.28 20.00
N TRP A 252 -15.24 -3.37 18.93
CA TRP A 252 -14.73 -3.60 17.59
C TRP A 252 -13.85 -2.44 17.09
N GLU A 253 -14.25 -1.20 17.35
CA GLU A 253 -13.55 -0.01 16.87
C GLU A 253 -12.18 0.14 17.55
N ASN A 254 -12.15 0.10 18.89
CA ASN A 254 -10.88 0.14 19.64
C ASN A 254 -10.05 -1.12 19.39
N GLY A 255 -10.68 -2.27 19.16
CA GLY A 255 -10.03 -3.52 18.77
C GLY A 255 -9.28 -3.40 17.44
N ILE A 256 -9.92 -2.83 16.41
CA ILE A 256 -9.27 -2.59 15.11
C ILE A 256 -8.14 -1.56 15.24
N HIS A 257 -8.34 -0.48 16.02
CA HIS A 257 -7.26 0.48 16.30
C HIS A 257 -6.02 -0.23 16.86
N ASN A 258 -6.20 -1.14 17.82
CA ASN A 258 -5.12 -1.91 18.41
C ASN A 258 -4.47 -2.90 17.42
N VAL A 259 -5.27 -3.54 16.57
CA VAL A 259 -4.79 -4.40 15.48
C VAL A 259 -3.87 -3.60 14.55
N ASN A 260 -4.31 -2.42 14.12
CA ASN A 260 -3.53 -1.56 13.24
C ASN A 260 -2.23 -1.06 13.88
N GLN A 261 -2.27 -0.71 15.16
CA GLN A 261 -1.06 -0.33 15.91
C GLN A 261 -0.04 -1.48 15.95
N LEU A 262 -0.49 -2.71 16.17
CA LEU A 262 0.41 -3.86 16.17
C LEU A 262 0.96 -4.16 14.78
N LEU A 263 0.15 -4.08 13.73
CA LEU A 263 0.62 -4.27 12.35
C LEU A 263 1.60 -3.18 11.92
N ALA A 264 1.36 -1.93 12.31
CA ALA A 264 2.19 -0.80 11.95
C ALA A 264 3.54 -0.81 12.69
N TYR A 265 3.57 -1.22 13.96
CA TYR A 265 4.73 -0.99 14.83
C TYR A 265 5.35 -2.24 15.45
N THR A 266 4.88 -3.43 15.06
CA THR A 266 5.46 -4.71 15.50
C THR A 266 5.61 -5.69 14.33
N ARG A 267 6.24 -6.84 14.58
CA ARG A 267 6.33 -7.97 13.63
C ARG A 267 5.33 -9.09 13.94
N GLN A 268 4.27 -8.79 14.69
CA GLN A 268 3.29 -9.76 15.21
C GLN A 268 2.07 -9.95 14.30
N SER A 269 2.28 -10.08 12.98
CA SER A 269 1.16 -10.24 12.03
C SER A 269 0.40 -11.56 12.21
N ILE A 270 1.11 -12.66 12.50
CA ILE A 270 0.53 -14.00 12.67
C ILE A 270 -0.54 -14.04 13.78
N PRO A 271 -0.24 -13.65 15.04
CA PRO A 271 -1.25 -13.66 16.09
C PRO A 271 -2.38 -12.65 15.86
N VAL A 272 -2.11 -11.54 15.16
CA VAL A 272 -3.13 -10.57 14.76
C VAL A 272 -4.14 -11.19 13.79
N VAL A 273 -3.66 -11.79 12.70
CA VAL A 273 -4.53 -12.49 11.72
C VAL A 273 -5.35 -13.57 12.41
N LYS A 274 -4.71 -14.39 13.25
CA LYS A 274 -5.38 -15.45 14.02
C LYS A 274 -6.48 -14.92 14.93
N ALA A 275 -6.25 -13.76 15.57
CA ALA A 275 -7.24 -13.12 16.44
C ALA A 275 -8.43 -12.58 15.65
N VAL A 276 -8.18 -11.91 14.53
CA VAL A 276 -9.22 -11.35 13.66
C VAL A 276 -10.09 -12.47 13.08
N ASN A 277 -9.49 -13.53 12.54
CA ASN A 277 -10.24 -14.66 11.99
C ASN A 277 -11.15 -15.30 13.05
N LYS A 278 -10.61 -15.62 14.24
CA LYS A 278 -11.41 -16.17 15.34
C LYS A 278 -12.50 -15.23 15.83
N ALA A 279 -12.27 -13.92 15.81
CA ALA A 279 -13.27 -12.93 16.24
C ALA A 279 -14.41 -12.84 15.22
N LEU A 280 -14.10 -12.86 13.92
CA LEU A 280 -15.09 -12.85 12.84
C LEU A 280 -15.89 -14.16 12.79
N GLU A 281 -15.28 -15.30 13.10
CA GLU A 281 -15.98 -16.60 13.20
C GLU A 281 -17.03 -16.65 14.32
N ILE A 282 -16.86 -15.85 15.38
CA ILE A 282 -17.77 -15.79 16.54
C ILE A 282 -18.88 -14.75 16.34
N LYS A 283 -18.67 -13.76 15.47
CA LYS A 283 -19.60 -12.66 15.26
C LYS A 283 -20.91 -13.14 14.62
N PRO A 284 -22.05 -12.49 14.93
CA PRO A 284 -23.31 -12.79 14.27
C PRO A 284 -23.22 -12.43 12.79
N GLU A 285 -23.94 -13.16 11.94
CA GLU A 285 -23.80 -13.04 10.49
C GLU A 285 -24.15 -11.64 9.95
N GLU A 286 -25.09 -10.96 10.60
CA GLU A 286 -25.53 -9.59 10.28
C GLU A 286 -24.40 -8.55 10.42
N GLU A 287 -23.43 -8.80 11.30
CA GLU A 287 -22.33 -7.86 11.55
C GLU A 287 -21.10 -8.14 10.69
N ILE A 288 -21.02 -9.28 9.99
CA ILE A 288 -19.80 -9.74 9.32
C ILE A 288 -19.34 -8.74 8.25
N ILE A 289 -20.23 -8.39 7.32
CA ILE A 289 -19.88 -7.54 6.17
C ILE A 289 -19.53 -6.13 6.66
N TRP A 290 -20.31 -5.58 7.60
CA TRP A 290 -20.00 -4.30 8.24
C TRP A 290 -18.65 -4.32 8.97
N SER A 291 -18.36 -5.39 9.71
CA SER A 291 -17.11 -5.52 10.48
C SER A 291 -15.89 -5.55 9.55
N ILE A 292 -15.99 -6.32 8.45
CA ILE A 292 -14.92 -6.44 7.45
C ILE A 292 -14.78 -5.14 6.64
N SER A 293 -15.88 -4.43 6.34
CA SER A 293 -15.79 -3.14 5.66
C SER A 293 -15.05 -2.10 6.52
N GLN A 294 -15.31 -2.06 7.83
CA GLN A 294 -14.56 -1.21 8.77
C GLN A 294 -13.08 -1.60 8.81
N LEU A 295 -12.77 -2.90 8.77
CA LEU A 295 -11.40 -3.39 8.69
C LEU A 295 -10.72 -2.93 7.38
N ALA A 296 -11.43 -2.98 6.25
CA ALA A 296 -10.96 -2.51 4.94
C ALA A 296 -10.70 -1.01 4.86
N GLU A 297 -11.48 -0.19 5.58
CA GLU A 297 -11.22 1.25 5.61
C GLU A 297 -10.05 1.64 6.51
N THR A 298 -9.87 0.93 7.61
CA THR A 298 -8.91 1.32 8.65
C THR A 298 -7.58 0.58 8.57
N THR A 299 -7.52 -0.54 7.83
CA THR A 299 -6.34 -1.39 7.74
C THR A 299 -5.07 -0.63 7.36
N TYR A 300 -3.99 -0.90 8.10
CA TYR A 300 -2.64 -0.45 7.77
C TYR A 300 -2.02 -1.24 6.60
N ASP A 301 -2.32 -2.54 6.50
CA ASP A 301 -1.77 -3.44 5.49
C ASP A 301 -2.87 -4.35 4.96
N TRP A 302 -3.19 -4.21 3.67
CA TRP A 302 -4.20 -5.02 2.99
C TRP A 302 -3.89 -6.53 3.02
N LYS A 303 -2.65 -6.93 3.29
CA LYS A 303 -2.31 -8.34 3.57
C LYS A 303 -3.14 -8.92 4.71
N LEU A 304 -3.55 -8.12 5.70
CA LEU A 304 -4.45 -8.58 6.76
C LEU A 304 -5.75 -9.14 6.15
N ILE A 305 -6.35 -8.42 5.21
CA ILE A 305 -7.62 -8.80 4.58
C ILE A 305 -7.43 -10.01 3.67
N TYR A 306 -6.33 -10.03 2.92
CA TYR A 306 -5.95 -11.22 2.16
C TYR A 306 -5.85 -12.47 3.05
N PHE A 307 -5.12 -12.40 4.18
CA PHE A 307 -4.98 -13.53 5.10
C PHE A 307 -6.25 -13.83 5.90
N THR A 308 -7.21 -12.91 5.98
CA THR A 308 -8.55 -13.22 6.50
C THR A 308 -9.42 -13.98 5.51
N SER A 309 -9.08 -13.94 4.21
CA SER A 309 -9.76 -14.67 3.14
C SER A 309 -9.08 -15.99 2.74
N ALA A 310 -7.81 -16.16 3.09
CA ALA A 310 -7.01 -17.35 2.76
C ALA A 310 -6.76 -18.20 4.00
N ASN A 311 -6.59 -19.51 3.81
CA ASN A 311 -6.13 -20.38 4.90
C ASN A 311 -4.61 -20.28 5.02
N PHE A 312 -4.11 -20.17 6.25
CA PHE A 312 -2.68 -20.24 6.53
C PHE A 312 -2.30 -21.71 6.67
N ASP A 313 -2.16 -22.40 5.53
CA ASP A 313 -1.57 -23.74 5.51
C ASP A 313 -0.23 -23.70 4.76
N VAL A 314 0.84 -24.10 5.44
CA VAL A 314 2.22 -23.94 4.97
C VAL A 314 2.51 -24.87 3.77
N SER A 315 1.66 -25.86 3.51
CA SER A 315 1.82 -26.89 2.48
C SER A 315 1.08 -26.64 1.16
N GLU A 316 0.09 -25.75 1.10
CA GLU A 316 -0.68 -25.47 -0.12
C GLU A 316 -0.45 -24.02 -0.55
N ARG A 317 -0.33 -23.78 -1.87
CA ARG A 317 -0.32 -22.41 -2.41
C ARG A 317 -1.52 -21.65 -1.84
N THR A 318 -1.30 -20.49 -1.25
CA THR A 318 -2.36 -19.70 -0.61
C THR A 318 -3.35 -19.18 -1.64
N TYR A 319 -4.45 -19.92 -1.83
CA TYR A 319 -5.61 -19.48 -2.58
C TYR A 319 -6.64 -18.89 -1.62
N THR A 320 -7.24 -17.78 -2.01
CA THR A 320 -8.46 -17.21 -1.38
C THR A 320 -9.56 -18.28 -1.43
N ARG A 321 -10.18 -18.59 -0.29
CA ARG A 321 -11.29 -19.56 -0.21
C ARG A 321 -12.58 -18.84 0.18
N LEU A 322 -13.69 -19.25 -0.43
CA LEU A 322 -15.03 -18.72 -0.18
C LEU A 322 -15.88 -19.65 0.70
N ASP A 323 -15.23 -20.45 1.55
CA ASP A 323 -15.85 -21.56 2.29
C ASP A 323 -16.64 -21.11 3.52
N THR A 324 -16.32 -19.95 4.08
CA THR A 324 -17.09 -19.35 5.18
C THR A 324 -17.50 -17.92 4.84
N SER A 325 -18.63 -17.46 5.40
CA SER A 325 -19.15 -16.11 5.15
C SER A 325 -18.12 -15.00 5.44
N PRO A 326 -17.36 -15.02 6.56
CA PRO A 326 -16.30 -14.04 6.78
C PRO A 326 -15.19 -14.07 5.72
N ARG A 327 -14.78 -15.25 5.25
CA ARG A 327 -13.72 -15.38 4.25
C ARG A 327 -14.18 -14.90 2.89
N ALA A 328 -15.41 -15.23 2.50
CA ALA A 328 -16.01 -14.77 1.27
C ALA A 328 -16.18 -13.24 1.26
N ALA A 329 -16.69 -12.65 2.33
CA ALA A 329 -16.77 -11.20 2.46
C ALA A 329 -15.38 -10.52 2.40
N ALA A 330 -14.37 -11.06 3.11
CA ALA A 330 -13.00 -10.55 3.07
C ALA A 330 -12.37 -10.67 1.67
N ALA A 331 -12.61 -11.78 0.97
CA ALA A 331 -12.17 -11.99 -0.41
C ALA A 331 -12.76 -10.93 -1.34
N GLY A 332 -14.06 -10.64 -1.19
CA GLY A 332 -14.74 -9.60 -1.98
C GLY A 332 -14.08 -8.23 -1.85
N PHE A 333 -13.82 -7.77 -0.62
CA PHE A 333 -13.13 -6.49 -0.39
C PHE A 333 -11.68 -6.50 -0.88
N TRP A 334 -10.97 -7.62 -0.72
CA TRP A 334 -9.60 -7.76 -1.25
C TRP A 334 -9.57 -7.70 -2.78
N TYR A 335 -10.50 -8.35 -3.47
CA TYR A 335 -10.57 -8.33 -4.92
C TYR A 335 -10.96 -6.96 -5.49
N LEU A 336 -11.83 -6.21 -4.82
CA LEU A 336 -12.09 -4.81 -5.18
C LEU A 336 -10.79 -3.99 -5.10
N HIS A 337 -10.02 -4.15 -4.02
CA HIS A 337 -8.75 -3.45 -3.86
C HIS A 337 -7.71 -3.82 -4.94
N GLU A 338 -7.66 -5.10 -5.32
CA GLU A 338 -6.79 -5.61 -6.39
C GLU A 338 -7.36 -5.38 -7.81
N LYS A 339 -8.41 -4.55 -7.95
CA LYS A 339 -9.03 -4.19 -9.23
C LYS A 339 -9.56 -5.39 -10.02
N GLN A 340 -10.05 -6.41 -9.33
CA GLN A 340 -10.63 -7.63 -9.89
C GLN A 340 -12.13 -7.72 -9.55
N PRO A 341 -12.97 -6.83 -10.11
CA PRO A 341 -14.37 -6.74 -9.71
C PRO A 341 -15.18 -7.99 -10.05
N THR A 342 -14.85 -8.73 -11.12
CA THR A 342 -15.54 -10.00 -11.46
C THR A 342 -15.39 -11.05 -10.36
N LYS A 343 -14.17 -11.25 -9.84
CA LYS A 343 -13.94 -12.13 -8.70
C LYS A 343 -14.55 -11.60 -7.40
N ALA A 344 -14.59 -10.27 -7.24
CA ALA A 344 -15.29 -9.66 -6.11
C ALA A 344 -16.78 -10.00 -6.14
N THR A 345 -17.41 -9.96 -7.32
CA THR A 345 -18.82 -10.34 -7.51
C THR A 345 -19.05 -11.80 -7.14
N GLU A 346 -18.19 -12.72 -7.59
CA GLU A 346 -18.27 -14.15 -7.20
C GLU A 346 -18.16 -14.34 -5.69
N ALA A 347 -17.26 -13.59 -5.03
CA ALA A 347 -17.09 -13.65 -3.59
C ALA A 347 -18.30 -13.10 -2.83
N PHE A 348 -18.84 -11.95 -3.25
CA PHE A 348 -20.03 -11.36 -2.62
C PHE A 348 -21.31 -12.14 -2.91
N ALA A 349 -21.37 -12.91 -4.01
CA ALA A 349 -22.50 -13.79 -4.30
C ALA A 349 -22.74 -14.83 -3.19
N VAL A 350 -21.66 -15.31 -2.55
CA VAL A 350 -21.73 -16.28 -1.44
C VAL A 350 -22.37 -15.68 -0.20
N VAL A 351 -22.18 -14.39 0.05
CA VAL A 351 -22.69 -13.68 1.23
C VAL A 351 -23.93 -12.82 0.93
N ARG A 352 -24.55 -13.02 -0.24
CA ARG A 352 -25.68 -12.22 -0.74
C ARG A 352 -26.87 -12.20 0.22
N SER A 353 -27.12 -13.32 0.92
CA SER A 353 -28.21 -13.45 1.90
C SER A 353 -27.98 -12.68 3.21
N LEU A 354 -26.76 -12.20 3.46
CA LEU A 354 -26.43 -11.48 4.69
C LEU A 354 -26.79 -9.99 4.59
N LEU A 355 -26.82 -9.32 5.75
CA LEU A 355 -27.01 -7.87 5.81
C LEU A 355 -25.88 -7.16 5.03
N TYR A 356 -26.25 -6.25 4.12
CA TYR A 356 -25.38 -5.60 3.13
C TYR A 356 -24.80 -6.51 2.04
N GLY A 357 -25.12 -7.81 2.03
CA GLY A 357 -24.63 -8.76 1.03
C GLY A 357 -25.12 -8.45 -0.38
N GLU A 358 -26.43 -8.25 -0.52
CA GLU A 358 -27.06 -7.82 -1.77
C GLU A 358 -26.44 -6.52 -2.30
N GLU A 359 -26.27 -5.53 -1.43
CA GLU A 359 -25.67 -4.24 -1.78
C GLU A 359 -24.27 -4.42 -2.36
N MET A 360 -23.39 -5.14 -1.64
CA MET A 360 -22.01 -5.35 -2.06
C MET A 360 -21.91 -6.19 -3.34
N TYR A 361 -22.82 -7.16 -3.53
CA TYR A 361 -22.91 -7.93 -4.76
C TYR A 361 -23.27 -7.05 -5.96
N ILE A 362 -24.34 -6.24 -5.85
CA ILE A 362 -24.76 -5.33 -6.93
C ILE A 362 -23.67 -4.29 -7.21
N LEU A 363 -23.02 -3.75 -6.17
CA LEU A 363 -21.92 -2.81 -6.31
C LEU A 363 -20.75 -3.43 -7.09
N ALA A 364 -20.30 -4.62 -6.71
CA ALA A 364 -19.20 -5.32 -7.39
C ALA A 364 -19.56 -5.68 -8.83
N ALA A 365 -20.80 -6.15 -9.08
CA ALA A 365 -21.30 -6.43 -10.42
C ALA A 365 -21.33 -5.17 -11.30
N THR A 366 -21.82 -4.05 -10.77
CA THR A 366 -21.85 -2.76 -11.47
C THR A 366 -20.45 -2.31 -11.85
N LEU A 367 -19.49 -2.37 -10.90
CA LEU A 367 -18.10 -2.03 -11.18
C LEU A 367 -17.44 -2.99 -12.17
N ALA A 368 -17.82 -4.26 -12.17
CA ALA A 368 -17.35 -5.23 -13.16
C ALA A 368 -17.82 -4.86 -14.57
N GLU A 369 -19.11 -4.58 -14.73
CA GLU A 369 -19.68 -4.14 -16.01
C GLU A 369 -19.01 -2.85 -16.50
N PHE A 370 -18.86 -1.84 -15.64
CA PHE A 370 -18.25 -0.56 -16.03
C PHE A 370 -16.77 -0.70 -16.41
N ASN A 371 -16.06 -1.65 -15.79
CA ASN A 371 -14.65 -1.92 -16.06
C ASN A 371 -14.43 -2.73 -17.36
N GLU A 372 -15.38 -3.56 -17.77
CA GLU A 372 -15.26 -4.38 -18.99
C GLU A 372 -15.47 -3.57 -20.28
N VAL A 373 -16.21 -2.47 -20.20
CA VAL A 373 -16.57 -1.67 -21.37
C VAL A 373 -15.35 -0.90 -21.92
N LYS A 374 -15.13 -1.03 -23.25
CA LYS A 374 -13.98 -0.44 -23.95
C LYS A 374 -14.33 0.70 -24.91
N ASP A 375 -15.58 0.77 -25.36
CA ASP A 375 -16.02 1.64 -26.46
C ASP A 375 -17.27 2.45 -26.07
N LEU A 376 -17.41 3.66 -26.62
CA LEU A 376 -18.52 4.57 -26.26
C LEU A 376 -19.90 4.00 -26.61
N ASP A 377 -20.02 3.25 -27.71
CA ASP A 377 -21.27 2.56 -28.07
C ASP A 377 -21.65 1.50 -27.04
N SER A 378 -20.66 0.81 -26.49
CA SER A 378 -20.89 -0.16 -25.42
C SER A 378 -21.29 0.55 -24.11
N ILE A 379 -20.72 1.73 -23.82
CA ILE A 379 -21.13 2.55 -22.66
C ILE A 379 -22.58 3.01 -22.83
N ALA A 380 -22.95 3.49 -24.02
CA ALA A 380 -24.31 3.92 -24.32
C ALA A 380 -25.36 2.81 -24.18
N ASN A 381 -24.97 1.55 -24.40
CA ASN A 381 -25.88 0.41 -24.32
C ASN A 381 -25.96 -0.22 -22.92
N LEU A 382 -25.25 0.32 -21.92
CA LEU A 382 -25.34 -0.18 -20.56
C LEU A 382 -26.77 -0.03 -20.00
N PRO A 383 -27.31 -1.08 -19.36
CA PRO A 383 -28.60 -1.01 -18.70
C PRO A 383 -28.55 0.02 -17.57
N ILE A 384 -29.64 0.79 -17.40
CA ILE A 384 -29.76 1.70 -16.27
C ILE A 384 -30.07 0.84 -15.04
N LEU A 385 -29.09 0.65 -14.17
CA LEU A 385 -29.20 -0.19 -12.99
C LEU A 385 -30.09 0.45 -11.93
N THR A 386 -30.88 -0.37 -11.23
CA THR A 386 -31.69 0.09 -10.10
C THR A 386 -30.83 0.07 -8.84
N PHE A 387 -30.56 1.24 -8.28
CA PHE A 387 -29.71 1.36 -7.09
C PHE A 387 -30.52 1.26 -5.80
N PRO A 388 -29.97 0.61 -4.76
CA PRO A 388 -30.60 0.57 -3.45
C PRO A 388 -30.70 1.99 -2.86
N THR A 389 -31.85 2.31 -2.24
CA THR A 389 -32.20 3.69 -1.83
C THR A 389 -32.08 3.95 -0.33
N SER A 390 -32.01 2.92 0.52
CA SER A 390 -31.85 3.08 1.97
C SER A 390 -31.03 1.96 2.59
N GLY A 391 -30.45 2.21 3.77
CA GLY A 391 -29.66 1.21 4.50
C GLY A 391 -28.32 0.86 3.84
N LEU A 392 -27.66 1.83 3.22
CA LEU A 392 -26.41 1.62 2.46
C LEU A 392 -25.19 1.56 3.37
N LEU A 393 -24.35 0.54 3.18
CA LEU A 393 -23.02 0.42 3.74
C LEU A 393 -22.03 1.39 3.08
N ARG A 394 -22.17 1.61 1.76
CA ARG A 394 -21.23 2.41 0.94
C ARG A 394 -21.91 3.60 0.25
N PRO A 395 -22.50 4.54 1.02
CA PRO A 395 -23.30 5.63 0.44
C PRO A 395 -22.49 6.54 -0.52
N THR A 396 -21.22 6.79 -0.24
CA THR A 396 -20.34 7.62 -1.09
C THR A 396 -20.03 6.94 -2.43
N THR A 397 -19.89 5.61 -2.45
CA THR A 397 -19.72 4.87 -3.70
C THR A 397 -20.99 4.94 -4.55
N TRP A 398 -22.16 4.75 -3.95
CA TRP A 398 -23.43 4.83 -4.68
C TRP A 398 -23.67 6.22 -5.28
N GLN A 399 -23.32 7.29 -4.57
CA GLN A 399 -23.36 8.64 -5.12
C GLN A 399 -22.42 8.82 -6.33
N THR A 400 -21.26 8.16 -6.31
CA THR A 400 -20.32 8.16 -7.44
C THR A 400 -20.87 7.33 -8.61
N LEU A 401 -21.52 6.19 -8.35
CA LEU A 401 -22.17 5.38 -9.37
C LEU A 401 -23.35 6.12 -10.03
N ASP A 402 -24.12 6.92 -9.27
CA ASP A 402 -25.15 7.81 -9.83
C ASP A 402 -24.56 8.84 -10.82
N ARG A 403 -23.36 9.36 -10.54
CA ARG A 403 -22.65 10.23 -11.50
C ARG A 403 -22.22 9.47 -12.76
N PHE A 404 -21.77 8.23 -12.64
CA PHE A 404 -21.50 7.39 -13.81
C PHE A 404 -22.77 7.14 -14.63
N VAL A 405 -23.95 6.97 -13.99
CA VAL A 405 -25.22 6.85 -14.72
C VAL A 405 -25.54 8.12 -15.51
N LYS A 406 -25.35 9.31 -14.94
CA LYS A 406 -25.47 10.58 -15.68
C LYS A 406 -24.52 10.65 -16.88
N VAL A 407 -23.29 10.17 -16.71
CA VAL A 407 -22.32 10.06 -17.82
C VAL A 407 -22.82 9.10 -18.91
N ILE A 408 -23.39 7.95 -18.55
CA ILE A 408 -24.00 7.01 -19.50
C ILE A 408 -25.16 7.68 -20.26
N GLU A 409 -26.02 8.44 -19.57
CA GLU A 409 -27.13 9.18 -20.20
C GLU A 409 -26.62 10.25 -21.18
N ASP A 410 -25.61 11.01 -20.81
CA ASP A 410 -24.99 11.99 -21.71
C ASP A 410 -24.30 11.30 -22.90
N ILE A 411 -23.67 10.15 -22.71
CA ILE A 411 -23.07 9.36 -23.81
C ILE A 411 -24.15 8.84 -24.77
N LYS A 412 -25.30 8.39 -24.27
CA LYS A 412 -26.47 8.04 -25.11
C LYS A 412 -26.88 9.24 -25.97
N ILE A 413 -26.91 10.46 -25.42
CA ILE A 413 -27.21 11.67 -26.18
C ILE A 413 -26.14 11.93 -27.24
N ILE A 414 -24.85 11.76 -26.92
CA ILE A 414 -23.74 11.95 -27.87
C ILE A 414 -23.86 11.00 -29.08
N ASN A 415 -24.30 9.77 -28.85
CA ASN A 415 -24.42 8.74 -29.88
C ASN A 415 -25.69 8.87 -30.73
N HIS A 416 -26.82 9.22 -30.13
CA HIS A 416 -28.11 9.25 -30.84
C HIS A 416 -28.48 10.63 -31.41
N SER A 417 -27.93 11.72 -30.87
CA SER A 417 -28.30 13.07 -31.33
C SER A 417 -27.62 13.42 -32.65
N VAL A 418 -28.41 13.93 -33.61
CA VAL A 418 -27.90 14.50 -34.87
C VAL A 418 -27.37 15.93 -34.66
N SER A 419 -27.89 16.66 -33.66
CA SER A 419 -27.49 18.04 -33.35
C SER A 419 -26.09 18.08 -32.77
N ARG A 420 -25.17 18.75 -33.48
CA ARG A 420 -23.78 18.95 -33.04
C ARG A 420 -23.68 19.74 -31.72
N VAL A 421 -24.57 20.71 -31.53
CA VAL A 421 -24.64 21.50 -30.29
C VAL A 421 -25.04 20.61 -29.12
N SER A 422 -26.05 19.75 -29.29
CA SER A 422 -26.48 18.81 -28.25
C SER A 422 -25.39 17.79 -27.91
N ARG A 423 -24.68 17.26 -28.92
CA ARG A 423 -23.53 16.37 -28.72
C ARG A 423 -22.40 17.06 -27.96
N SER A 424 -22.06 18.29 -28.31
CA SER A 424 -21.01 19.08 -27.65
C SER A 424 -21.38 19.41 -26.19
N SER A 425 -22.62 19.80 -25.95
CA SER A 425 -23.13 20.07 -24.61
C SER A 425 -23.10 18.82 -23.72
N ALA A 426 -23.57 17.68 -24.22
CA ALA A 426 -23.53 16.40 -23.51
C ALA A 426 -22.09 15.94 -23.22
N LEU A 427 -21.17 16.11 -24.18
CA LEU A 427 -19.74 15.79 -23.99
C LEU A 427 -19.12 16.62 -22.87
N ASN A 428 -19.44 17.91 -22.79
CA ASN A 428 -18.94 18.79 -21.72
C ASN A 428 -19.50 18.40 -20.35
N ARG A 429 -20.80 18.06 -20.26
CA ARG A 429 -21.41 17.59 -19.02
C ARG A 429 -20.80 16.26 -18.55
N ALA A 430 -20.71 15.27 -19.44
CA ALA A 430 -20.09 13.98 -19.15
C ALA A 430 -18.64 14.13 -18.68
N SER A 431 -17.85 14.98 -19.36
CA SER A 431 -16.45 15.24 -18.97
C SER A 431 -16.36 15.96 -17.63
N GLY A 432 -17.29 16.87 -17.34
CA GLY A 432 -17.38 17.57 -16.04
C GLY A 432 -17.73 16.63 -14.89
N GLU A 433 -18.65 15.68 -15.10
CA GLU A 433 -19.00 14.66 -14.11
C GLU A 433 -17.81 13.73 -13.83
N LEU A 434 -17.14 13.20 -14.85
CA LEU A 434 -15.94 12.36 -14.67
C LEU A 434 -14.81 13.12 -13.94
N THR A 435 -14.63 14.40 -14.26
CA THR A 435 -13.65 15.25 -13.56
C THR A 435 -14.03 15.43 -12.09
N THR A 436 -15.32 15.57 -11.78
CA THR A 436 -15.82 15.65 -10.40
C THR A 436 -15.57 14.36 -9.64
N ILE A 437 -15.77 13.19 -10.27
CA ILE A 437 -15.45 11.89 -9.68
C ILE A 437 -13.97 11.81 -9.32
N LEU A 438 -13.08 12.17 -10.27
CA LEU A 438 -11.63 12.15 -10.04
C LEU A 438 -11.20 13.13 -8.92
N ASN A 439 -11.77 14.33 -8.89
CA ASN A 439 -11.46 15.33 -7.87
C ASN A 439 -11.95 14.94 -6.46
N THR A 440 -13.06 14.20 -6.39
CA THR A 440 -13.65 13.73 -5.13
C THR A 440 -13.17 12.33 -4.73
N ALA A 441 -12.27 11.70 -5.51
CA ALA A 441 -11.85 10.31 -5.30
C ALA A 441 -11.23 10.03 -3.92
N ASN A 442 -10.75 11.04 -3.20
CA ASN A 442 -10.23 10.87 -1.83
C ASN A 442 -11.30 10.57 -0.78
N THR A 443 -12.59 10.82 -1.07
CA THR A 443 -13.71 10.48 -0.17
C THR A 443 -14.23 9.06 -0.39
N LEU A 444 -13.75 8.37 -1.43
CA LEU A 444 -14.17 7.00 -1.74
C LEU A 444 -13.59 5.99 -0.74
N PRO A 445 -14.34 4.91 -0.44
CA PRO A 445 -13.84 3.74 0.27
C PRO A 445 -12.53 3.21 -0.32
N LYS A 446 -11.55 2.89 0.53
CA LYS A 446 -10.21 2.46 0.07
C LYS A 446 -10.25 1.20 -0.81
N ALA A 447 -11.23 0.32 -0.58
CA ALA A 447 -11.40 -0.92 -1.34
C ALA A 447 -11.70 -0.63 -2.83
N GLU A 448 -12.54 0.36 -3.11
CA GLU A 448 -13.11 0.60 -4.44
C GLU A 448 -12.45 1.78 -5.16
N LYS A 449 -11.82 2.68 -4.39
CA LYS A 449 -11.24 3.95 -4.85
C LYS A 449 -10.41 3.81 -6.12
N GLU A 450 -9.39 2.94 -6.10
CA GLU A 450 -8.45 2.82 -7.20
C GLU A 450 -9.09 2.24 -8.47
N LEU A 451 -10.05 1.32 -8.31
CA LEU A 451 -10.81 0.77 -9.43
C LEU A 451 -11.71 1.85 -10.06
N ILE A 452 -12.40 2.63 -9.24
CA ILE A 452 -13.26 3.74 -9.71
C ILE A 452 -12.44 4.80 -10.45
N ILE A 453 -11.25 5.15 -9.94
CA ILE A 453 -10.32 6.07 -10.60
C ILE A 453 -9.93 5.54 -11.98
N ASP A 454 -9.58 4.25 -12.09
CA ASP A 454 -9.20 3.63 -13.36
C ASP A 454 -10.36 3.65 -14.38
N ILE A 455 -11.58 3.31 -13.94
CA ILE A 455 -12.78 3.36 -14.78
C ILE A 455 -13.03 4.80 -15.27
N ALA A 456 -13.02 5.78 -14.36
CA ALA A 456 -13.25 7.18 -14.70
C ALA A 456 -12.20 7.72 -15.70
N ASN A 457 -10.92 7.40 -15.49
CA ASN A 457 -9.84 7.79 -16.39
C ASN A 457 -9.99 7.13 -17.78
N ASN A 458 -10.35 5.84 -17.83
CA ASN A 458 -10.59 5.15 -19.09
C ASN A 458 -11.73 5.82 -19.87
N TRP A 459 -12.88 6.03 -19.23
CA TRP A 459 -14.03 6.67 -19.89
C TRP A 459 -13.72 8.11 -20.33
N GLN A 460 -12.95 8.86 -19.53
CA GLN A 460 -12.51 10.22 -19.91
C GLN A 460 -11.61 10.18 -21.15
N GLN A 461 -10.68 9.23 -21.24
CA GLN A 461 -9.85 9.05 -22.44
C GLN A 461 -10.70 8.74 -23.68
N LYS A 462 -11.78 7.96 -23.54
CA LYS A 462 -12.69 7.66 -24.66
C LYS A 462 -13.46 8.88 -25.12
N LEU A 463 -13.99 9.68 -24.19
CA LEU A 463 -14.67 10.93 -24.54
C LEU A 463 -13.74 11.92 -25.24
N LEU A 464 -12.46 11.99 -24.84
CA LEU A 464 -11.47 12.85 -25.47
C LEU A 464 -11.20 12.50 -26.95
N GLN A 465 -11.36 11.24 -27.35
CA GLN A 465 -11.18 10.82 -28.75
C GLN A 465 -12.25 11.44 -29.66
N ILE A 466 -13.49 11.56 -29.20
CA ILE A 466 -14.60 12.15 -29.96
C ILE A 466 -14.64 13.69 -29.83
N ALA A 467 -14.04 14.24 -28.77
CA ALA A 467 -14.02 15.69 -28.52
C ALA A 467 -13.41 16.48 -29.69
N GLY A 468 -12.45 15.93 -30.43
CA GLY A 468 -11.89 16.58 -31.63
C GLY A 468 -12.88 16.74 -32.79
N GLU A 469 -13.79 15.78 -32.96
CA GLU A 469 -14.82 15.78 -34.01
C GLU A 469 -15.98 16.71 -33.65
N VAL A 470 -16.45 16.59 -32.40
CA VAL A 470 -17.60 17.34 -31.88
C VAL A 470 -17.22 18.79 -31.55
N GLY A 471 -16.00 19.03 -31.05
CA GLY A 471 -15.50 20.30 -30.53
C GLY A 471 -15.10 21.35 -31.56
N LYS A 472 -15.03 21.03 -32.86
CA LYS A 472 -14.88 22.02 -33.94
C LYS A 472 -16.17 22.85 -34.14
N VAL A 473 -16.67 23.52 -33.10
CA VAL A 473 -17.79 24.46 -33.24
C VAL A 473 -17.28 25.71 -33.96
N VAL A 474 -17.23 25.65 -35.28
CA VAL A 474 -17.14 26.84 -36.11
C VAL A 474 -18.56 27.41 -36.12
N ILE A 475 -18.75 28.59 -35.53
CA ILE A 475 -19.95 29.39 -35.77
C ILE A 475 -19.80 29.86 -37.22
N ASP A 476 -20.23 29.02 -38.15
CA ASP A 476 -20.08 29.19 -39.60
C ASP A 476 -21.07 30.21 -40.17
N LYS A 477 -22.09 30.57 -39.40
CA LYS A 477 -23.05 31.61 -39.72
C LYS A 477 -23.64 32.23 -38.45
N PRO A 478 -23.88 33.56 -38.42
CA PRO A 478 -24.65 34.17 -37.35
C PRO A 478 -26.02 33.49 -37.26
N VAL A 479 -26.44 33.15 -36.04
CA VAL A 479 -27.79 32.63 -35.78
C VAL A 479 -28.77 33.72 -36.19
N ASN A 480 -29.61 33.43 -37.19
CA ASN A 480 -30.55 34.42 -37.70
C ASN A 480 -31.53 34.77 -36.58
N ASN A 481 -31.49 36.01 -36.10
CA ASN A 481 -32.39 36.48 -35.07
C ASN A 481 -33.82 36.42 -35.65
N PRO A 482 -34.74 35.60 -35.10
CA PRO A 482 -36.11 35.54 -35.60
C PRO A 482 -36.88 36.83 -35.32
N TYR A 483 -36.33 37.71 -34.47
CA TYR A 483 -36.86 39.04 -34.23
C TYR A 483 -36.40 40.00 -35.33
N VAL A 484 -37.33 40.34 -36.22
CA VAL A 484 -37.20 41.52 -37.08
C VAL A 484 -37.37 42.75 -36.18
N ILE A 485 -36.36 43.61 -36.11
CA ILE A 485 -36.49 44.91 -35.44
C ILE A 485 -37.17 45.86 -36.43
N GLY A 486 -38.43 46.21 -36.13
CA GLY A 486 -39.31 47.02 -36.97
C GLY A 486 -40.73 46.46 -36.97
N ASP A 487 -41.68 47.19 -37.57
CA ASP A 487 -43.05 46.67 -37.70
C ASP A 487 -43.03 45.32 -38.44
N PRO A 488 -43.61 44.25 -37.86
CA PRO A 488 -43.56 42.90 -38.44
C PRO A 488 -44.32 42.80 -39.78
N VAL A 489 -44.96 43.89 -40.20
CA VAL A 489 -45.76 44.01 -41.42
C VAL A 489 -45.26 45.22 -42.20
N MET A 490 -44.44 44.98 -43.22
CA MET A 490 -44.01 46.03 -44.15
C MET A 490 -44.44 45.67 -45.57
N GLY A 491 -45.29 46.52 -46.15
CA GLY A 491 -45.77 46.44 -47.54
C GLY A 491 -47.18 45.85 -47.70
N ASN A 492 -47.65 45.79 -48.95
CA ASN A 492 -48.97 45.31 -49.37
C ASN A 492 -49.14 43.78 -49.29
N LEU A 493 -48.57 43.12 -48.27
CA LEU A 493 -48.61 41.66 -48.10
C LEU A 493 -50.00 41.12 -47.70
N PHE A 494 -50.95 42.01 -47.42
CA PHE A 494 -52.31 41.70 -46.98
C PHE A 494 -53.42 42.32 -47.85
N ILE A 495 -53.20 42.50 -49.16
CA ILE A 495 -54.29 42.94 -50.06
C ILE A 495 -55.43 41.92 -50.01
N GLY A 496 -56.63 42.35 -49.59
CA GLY A 496 -57.84 41.52 -49.53
C GLY A 496 -58.04 40.76 -48.22
N ARG A 497 -57.30 41.10 -47.15
CA ARG A 497 -57.45 40.53 -45.80
C ARG A 497 -57.67 41.59 -44.71
N GLU A 498 -58.31 42.70 -45.08
CA GLU A 498 -58.56 43.85 -44.19
C GLU A 498 -59.49 43.47 -43.02
N ASP A 499 -60.33 42.45 -43.22
CA ASP A 499 -61.20 41.84 -42.23
C ASP A 499 -60.43 41.14 -41.09
N ILE A 500 -59.33 40.45 -41.40
CA ILE A 500 -58.46 39.80 -40.41
C ILE A 500 -57.70 40.84 -39.59
N MET A 501 -57.24 41.92 -40.23
CA MET A 501 -56.58 43.02 -39.51
C MET A 501 -57.54 43.70 -38.55
N ARG A 502 -58.81 43.92 -38.95
CA ARG A 502 -59.83 44.49 -38.07
C ARG A 502 -60.13 43.58 -36.86
N GLN A 503 -60.17 42.26 -37.05
CA GLN A 503 -60.35 41.32 -35.94
C GLN A 503 -59.16 41.33 -34.96
N LEU A 504 -57.93 41.43 -35.48
CA LEU A 504 -56.73 41.52 -34.65
C LEU A 504 -56.65 42.85 -33.89
N GLU A 505 -57.00 43.98 -34.52
CA GLU A 505 -57.12 45.28 -33.85
C GLU A 505 -58.19 45.28 -32.76
N GLU A 506 -59.36 44.67 -32.99
CA GLU A 506 -60.41 44.54 -31.98
C GLU A 506 -59.98 43.70 -30.77
N LEU A 507 -59.16 42.67 -31.00
CA LEU A 507 -58.58 41.84 -29.93
C LEU A 507 -57.49 42.58 -29.15
N TRP A 508 -56.66 43.39 -29.80
CA TRP A 508 -55.63 44.20 -29.16
C TRP A 508 -56.19 45.40 -28.40
N LEU A 509 -57.25 46.05 -28.89
CA LEU A 509 -57.87 47.21 -28.23
C LEU A 509 -58.75 46.84 -27.02
N ARG A 510 -59.19 45.57 -26.90
CA ARG A 510 -60.01 45.10 -25.76
C ARG A 510 -59.21 44.63 -24.54
N GLY A 511 -57.90 44.48 -24.64
CA GLY A 511 -57.06 44.11 -23.51
C GLY A 511 -56.47 45.34 -22.82
N ILE A 512 -57.03 45.77 -21.68
CA ILE A 512 -56.41 46.77 -20.78
C ILE A 512 -55.20 46.17 -20.04
N GLN A 513 -54.52 45.19 -20.61
CA GLN A 513 -53.36 44.56 -20.01
C GLN A 513 -52.21 44.59 -21.00
N LEU A 514 -51.34 45.59 -20.82
CA LEU A 514 -49.99 45.57 -21.34
C LEU A 514 -49.35 44.23 -20.96
N GLN A 515 -49.26 43.30 -21.90
CA GLN A 515 -48.38 42.14 -21.74
C GLN A 515 -46.96 42.65 -21.92
N SER A 516 -46.30 42.83 -20.79
CA SER A 516 -44.90 43.16 -20.67
C SER A 516 -44.03 42.17 -21.46
N VAL A 517 -43.22 42.69 -22.36
CA VAL A 517 -41.91 42.11 -22.68
C VAL A 517 -40.89 43.21 -22.40
N VAL A 518 -40.31 43.15 -21.20
CA VAL A 518 -38.99 43.71 -20.88
C VAL A 518 -38.00 42.56 -20.93
#